data_AF-A0A0H5Q4S6-F1
#
_entry.id   AF-A0A0H5Q4S6-F1
#
_cell.length_a   1.000
_cell.length_b   1.000
_cell.length_c   1.000
_cell.angle_alpha   90.00
_cell.angle_beta   90.00
_cell.angle_gamma   90.00
#
_symmetry.space_group_name_H-M   'P 1'
#
loop_
_entity.id
_entity.type
_entity.pdbx_description
1 polymer ?
#
loop_
_entity_poly.entity_id
_entity_poly.type
_entity_poly.pdbx_seq_one_letter_code
_entity_poly.pdbx_strand_id
1 'polypeptide(L)'
;MVNEEPMASVAIRNAGVVQGARALGIVALWAIAIAKNDGHPLGENLTLSLRSYSDYWRQSDRTSWRDLKVFRAAFPDEADPQRLALRLVRDKVVTASDDPTAATAAVSAAVAV
;
A
#
# COMPACT_ATOMS: atom_id res chain seq x y z
N MET A 1 -18.42 8.52 17.01
CA MET A 1 -17.79 7.72 15.95
C MET A 1 -16.74 8.59 15.31
N VAL A 2 -15.46 8.29 15.47
CA VAL A 2 -14.40 9.02 14.78
C VAL A 2 -14.52 8.62 13.31
N ASN A 3 -15.06 9.52 12.47
CA ASN A 3 -15.04 9.34 11.03
C ASN A 3 -13.57 9.44 10.60
N GLU A 4 -12.89 8.30 10.55
CA GLU A 4 -11.56 8.25 9.94
C GLU A 4 -11.72 8.66 8.48
N GLU A 5 -11.04 9.72 8.09
CA GLU A 5 -11.13 10.25 6.75
C GLU A 5 -10.64 9.18 5.76
N PRO A 6 -11.40 8.90 4.68
CA PRO A 6 -11.03 7.82 3.76
C PRO A 6 -9.67 8.09 3.13
N MET A 7 -8.83 7.06 3.05
CA MET A 7 -7.44 7.18 2.60
C MET A 7 -7.28 7.83 1.22
N ALA A 8 -8.25 7.66 0.30
CA ALA A 8 -8.22 8.41 -0.97
C ALA A 8 -8.43 9.89 -0.78
N SER A 9 -9.34 10.32 0.08
CA SER A 9 -9.59 11.74 0.29
C SER A 9 -8.28 12.42 0.71
N VAL A 10 -7.55 11.80 1.65
CA VAL A 10 -6.23 12.27 2.09
C VAL A 10 -5.21 12.27 0.93
N ALA A 11 -5.08 11.16 0.20
CA ALA A 11 -4.10 11.02 -0.87
C ALA A 11 -4.35 12.01 -2.03
N ILE A 12 -5.61 12.16 -2.45
CA ILE A 12 -6.02 13.05 -3.53
C ILE A 12 -5.86 14.52 -3.11
N ARG A 13 -6.20 14.86 -1.86
CA ARG A 13 -6.01 16.23 -1.34
C ARG A 13 -4.54 16.63 -1.34
N ASN A 14 -3.65 15.71 -0.96
CA ASN A 14 -2.23 16.02 -0.78
C ASN A 14 -1.44 15.98 -2.09
N ALA A 15 -1.72 15.03 -2.98
CA ALA A 15 -0.92 14.80 -4.20
C ALA A 15 -1.68 15.01 -5.52
N GLY A 16 -2.98 15.30 -5.46
CA GLY A 16 -3.87 15.34 -6.63
C GLY A 16 -4.35 13.95 -7.06
N VAL A 17 -5.33 13.90 -7.96
CA VAL A 17 -6.03 12.65 -8.35
C VAL A 17 -5.07 11.58 -8.88
N VAL A 18 -4.18 11.95 -9.80
CA VAL A 18 -3.29 10.99 -10.48
C VAL A 18 -2.23 10.42 -9.53
N GLN A 19 -1.55 11.28 -8.77
CA GLN A 19 -0.52 10.82 -7.83
C GLN A 19 -1.13 10.18 -6.59
N GLY A 20 -2.31 10.62 -6.15
CA GLY A 20 -3.07 10.00 -5.08
C GLY A 20 -3.46 8.57 -5.42
N ALA A 21 -4.03 8.33 -6.61
CA ALA A 21 -4.34 6.98 -7.08
C ALA A 21 -3.08 6.09 -7.16
N ARG A 22 -1.96 6.65 -7.66
CA ARG A 22 -0.68 5.92 -7.70
C ARG A 22 -0.16 5.57 -6.31
N ALA A 23 -0.25 6.49 -5.35
CA ALA A 23 0.16 6.25 -3.96
C ALA A 23 -0.68 5.15 -3.31
N LEU A 24 -2.00 5.14 -3.53
CA LEU A 24 -2.87 4.07 -3.06
C LEU A 24 -2.52 2.71 -3.70
N GLY A 25 -2.20 2.69 -4.99
CA GLY A 25 -1.71 1.50 -5.66
C GLY A 25 -0.43 0.96 -5.02
N ILE A 26 0.50 1.83 -4.62
CA ILE A 26 1.72 1.42 -3.91
C ILE A 26 1.40 0.80 -2.55
N VAL A 27 0.45 1.39 -1.79
CA VAL A 27 -0.01 0.80 -0.51
C VAL A 27 -0.63 -0.59 -0.75
N ALA A 28 -1.39 -0.75 -1.83
CA ALA A 28 -1.97 -2.04 -2.21
C ALA A 28 -0.90 -3.09 -2.52
N LEU A 29 0.10 -2.75 -3.35
CA LEU A 29 1.22 -3.63 -3.71
C LEU A 29 2.03 -4.03 -2.47
N TRP A 30 2.20 -3.11 -1.54
CA TRP A 30 2.86 -3.37 -0.26
C TRP A 30 2.03 -4.33 0.62
N ALA A 31 0.71 -4.15 0.66
CA ALA A 31 -0.22 -5.03 1.37
C ALA A 31 -0.22 -6.45 0.80
N ILE A 32 -0.18 -6.62 -0.53
CA ILE A 32 -0.05 -7.93 -1.18
C ILE A 32 1.27 -8.59 -0.76
N ALA A 33 2.38 -7.84 -0.83
CA ALA A 33 3.69 -8.36 -0.45
C ALA A 33 3.72 -8.81 1.01
N ILE A 34 3.09 -8.06 1.92
CA ILE A 34 2.89 -8.46 3.33
C ILE A 34 2.05 -9.73 3.42
N ALA A 35 0.91 -9.79 2.73
CA ALA A 35 -0.03 -10.91 2.80
C ALA A 35 0.53 -12.22 2.21
N LYS A 36 1.47 -12.13 1.27
CA LYS A 36 2.06 -13.27 0.55
C LYS A 36 3.46 -13.66 0.99
N ASN A 37 4.04 -12.96 1.96
CA ASN A 37 5.31 -13.36 2.54
C ASN A 37 5.10 -14.58 3.47
N ASP A 38 4.83 -15.74 2.87
CA ASP A 38 4.36 -17.02 3.42
C ASP A 38 5.36 -17.76 4.35
N GLY A 39 6.23 -17.04 5.07
CA GLY A 39 7.25 -17.61 5.94
C GLY A 39 7.20 -17.18 7.41
N HIS A 40 6.41 -16.14 7.73
CA HIS A 40 6.28 -15.67 9.11
C HIS A 40 4.81 -15.78 9.54
N PRO A 41 4.50 -16.58 10.58
CA PRO A 41 3.15 -16.67 11.11
C PRO A 41 2.69 -15.27 11.49
N LEU A 42 1.43 -14.95 11.17
CA LEU A 42 0.71 -13.72 11.50
C LEU A 42 0.96 -13.31 12.96
N GLY A 43 2.04 -12.56 13.18
CA GLY A 43 2.48 -12.05 14.46
C GLY A 43 2.56 -10.54 14.36
N GLU A 44 2.35 -9.85 15.47
CA GLU A 44 2.12 -8.41 15.61
C GLU A 44 3.23 -7.49 15.04
N ASN A 45 4.32 -8.04 14.47
CA ASN A 45 5.47 -7.32 13.93
C ASN A 45 5.77 -7.68 12.45
N LEU A 46 4.76 -7.64 11.57
CA LEU A 46 5.01 -7.63 10.13
C LEU A 46 5.61 -6.27 9.76
N THR A 47 6.91 -6.23 9.51
CA THR A 47 7.62 -5.11 8.89
C THR A 47 8.23 -5.58 7.57
N LEU A 48 7.78 -5.02 6.46
CA LEU A 48 8.38 -5.29 5.15
C LEU A 48 9.44 -4.22 4.86
N SER A 49 10.69 -4.64 4.64
CA SER A 49 11.74 -3.71 4.23
C SER A 49 11.59 -3.32 2.75
N LEU A 50 12.09 -2.14 2.37
CA LEU A 50 12.10 -1.72 0.96
C LEU A 50 12.83 -2.72 0.05
N ARG A 51 13.92 -3.34 0.55
CA ARG A 51 14.64 -4.39 -0.19
C ARG A 51 13.74 -5.60 -0.40
N SER A 52 13.09 -6.09 0.65
CA SER A 52 12.16 -7.22 0.55
C SER A 52 11.00 -6.93 -0.41
N TYR A 53 10.47 -5.71 -0.40
CA TYR A 53 9.46 -5.25 -1.37
C TYR A 53 10.00 -5.24 -2.81
N SER A 54 11.23 -4.77 -3.01
CA SER A 54 11.89 -4.74 -4.32
C SER A 54 12.13 -6.15 -4.86
N ASP A 55 12.62 -7.05 -4.00
CA ASP A 55 12.87 -8.45 -4.32
C ASP A 55 11.57 -9.19 -4.66
N TYR A 56 10.51 -8.98 -3.86
CA TYR A 56 9.21 -9.60 -4.07
C TYR A 56 8.63 -9.25 -5.45
N TRP A 57 8.66 -7.96 -5.81
CA TRP A 57 8.17 -7.49 -7.12
C TRP A 57 9.21 -7.60 -8.24
N ARG A 58 10.39 -8.17 -7.97
CA ARG A 58 11.52 -8.30 -8.90
C ARG A 58 11.86 -6.98 -9.60
N GLN A 59 11.79 -5.88 -8.88
CA GLN A 59 12.04 -4.54 -9.39
C GLN A 59 13.35 -3.96 -8.85
N SER A 60 13.93 -3.02 -9.60
CA SER A 60 15.14 -2.34 -9.15
C SER A 60 14.88 -1.44 -7.94
N ASP A 61 15.87 -1.31 -7.06
CA ASP A 61 15.83 -0.37 -5.92
C ASP A 61 15.41 1.04 -6.34
N ARG A 62 15.87 1.48 -7.52
CA ARG A 62 15.53 2.80 -8.07
C ARG A 62 14.04 2.96 -8.35
N THR A 63 13.34 1.89 -8.75
CA THR A 63 11.89 1.89 -8.95
C THR A 63 11.19 1.99 -7.60
N SER A 64 11.57 1.16 -6.64
CA SER A 64 10.99 1.14 -5.29
C SER A 64 11.19 2.48 -4.55
N TRP A 65 12.34 3.13 -4.72
CA TRP A 65 12.58 4.47 -4.19
C TRP A 65 11.69 5.54 -4.83
N ARG A 66 11.38 5.42 -6.13
CA ARG A 66 10.43 6.33 -6.80
C ARG A 66 9.01 6.13 -6.27
N ASP A 67 8.63 4.88 -6.04
CA ASP A 67 7.32 4.57 -5.47
C ASP A 67 7.20 5.13 -4.05
N LEU A 68 8.22 4.94 -3.19
CA LEU A 68 8.26 5.59 -1.88
C LEU A 68 8.16 7.12 -1.96
N LYS A 69 8.79 7.74 -2.96
CA LYS A 69 8.69 9.19 -3.16
C LYS A 69 7.26 9.61 -3.51
N VAL A 70 6.58 8.86 -4.37
CA VAL A 70 5.17 9.13 -4.71
C VAL A 70 4.28 8.94 -3.48
N PHE A 71 4.51 7.87 -2.72
CA PHE A 71 3.78 7.61 -1.49
C PHE A 71 3.91 8.76 -0.49
N ARG A 72 5.14 9.20 -0.19
CA ARG A 72 5.41 10.29 0.76
C ARG A 72 4.82 11.63 0.32
N ALA A 73 4.64 11.85 -0.98
CA ALA A 73 3.94 13.04 -1.47
C ALA A 73 2.44 13.02 -1.13
N ALA A 74 1.81 11.83 -1.13
CA ALA A 74 0.40 11.67 -0.78
C ALA A 74 0.16 11.53 0.74
N PHE A 75 1.12 10.94 1.45
CA PHE A 75 1.05 10.69 2.90
C PHE A 75 2.33 11.22 3.58
N PRO A 76 2.45 12.55 3.76
CA PRO A 76 3.66 13.17 4.30
C PRO A 76 3.92 12.81 5.77
N ASP A 77 2.89 12.44 6.52
CA ASP A 77 2.98 12.05 7.92
C ASP A 77 3.39 10.57 8.10
N GLU A 78 3.52 9.82 7.00
CA GLU A 78 3.92 8.41 7.01
C GLU A 78 5.38 8.26 6.57
N ALA A 79 6.17 7.50 7.35
CA ALA A 79 7.55 7.18 6.99
C ALA A 79 7.61 6.26 5.76
N ASP A 80 6.69 5.31 5.68
CA ASP A 80 6.58 4.27 4.66
C ASP A 80 5.13 3.73 4.55
N PRO A 81 4.81 2.89 3.54
CA PRO A 81 3.48 2.35 3.36
C PRO A 81 3.05 1.31 4.39
N GLN A 82 3.91 0.92 5.34
CA GLN A 82 3.70 -0.27 6.19
C GLN A 82 2.43 -0.18 7.01
N ARG A 83 2.21 0.95 7.69
CA ARG A 83 1.06 1.14 8.58
C ARG A 83 -0.26 1.03 7.83
N LEU A 84 -0.33 1.68 6.67
CA LEU A 84 -1.52 1.70 5.82
C LEU A 84 -1.74 0.35 5.12
N ALA A 85 -0.67 -0.32 4.71
CA ALA A 85 -0.74 -1.65 4.10
C ALA A 85 -1.23 -2.72 5.10
N LEU A 86 -0.73 -2.70 6.34
CA LEU A 86 -1.19 -3.59 7.41
C LEU A 86 -2.67 -3.42 7.71
N ARG A 87 -3.17 -2.18 7.66
CA ARG A 87 -4.61 -1.90 7.78
C ARG A 87 -5.40 -2.58 6.67
N LEU A 88 -4.99 -2.45 5.40
CA LEU A 88 -5.67 -3.12 4.28
C LEU A 88 -5.69 -4.65 4.41
N VAL A 89 -4.60 -5.25 4.90
CA VAL A 89 -4.52 -6.69 5.17
C VAL A 89 -5.45 -7.10 6.31
N ARG A 90 -5.45 -6.35 7.43
CA ARG A 90 -6.30 -6.61 8.61
C ARG A 90 -7.79 -6.50 8.27
N ASP A 91 -8.15 -5.49 7.49
CA ASP A 91 -9.51 -5.23 7.05
C ASP A 91 -9.96 -6.19 5.93
N LYS A 92 -9.08 -7.13 5.52
CA LYS A 92 -9.31 -8.12 4.44
C LYS A 92 -9.68 -7.49 3.10
N VAL A 93 -9.28 -6.23 2.89
CA VAL A 93 -9.49 -5.49 1.63
C VAL A 93 -8.65 -6.10 0.51
N VAL A 94 -7.44 -6.52 0.84
CA VAL A 94 -6.56 -7.27 -0.06
C VAL A 94 -6.61 -8.74 0.35
N THR A 95 -7.33 -9.55 -0.42
CA THR A 95 -7.21 -11.01 -0.37
C THR A 95 -6.02 -11.43 -1.24
N ALA A 96 -5.45 -12.61 -1.00
CA ALA A 96 -4.23 -13.12 -1.62
C ALA A 96 -4.32 -13.40 -3.14
N SER A 97 -5.02 -12.57 -3.92
CA SER A 97 -5.00 -12.56 -5.38
C SER A 97 -3.57 -12.32 -5.89
N ASP A 98 -3.11 -13.14 -6.84
CA ASP A 98 -1.81 -13.01 -7.53
C ASP A 98 -1.74 -11.86 -8.53
N ASP A 99 -2.85 -11.16 -8.75
CA ASP A 99 -2.90 -10.12 -9.78
C ASP A 99 -2.73 -8.71 -9.17
N PRO A 100 -1.57 -8.04 -9.38
CA PRO A 100 -1.34 -6.66 -8.95
C PRO A 100 -2.31 -5.67 -9.61
N THR A 101 -2.83 -5.98 -10.79
CA THR A 101 -3.84 -5.18 -11.50
C THR A 101 -5.17 -5.25 -10.77
N ALA A 102 -5.59 -6.46 -10.40
CA ALA A 102 -6.80 -6.69 -9.62
C ALA A 102 -6.73 -6.08 -8.22
N ALA A 103 -5.58 -6.13 -7.56
CA ALA A 103 -5.41 -5.53 -6.24
C ALA A 103 -5.42 -3.99 -6.28
N THR A 104 -4.82 -3.38 -7.30
CA THR A 104 -4.89 -1.93 -7.52
C THR A 104 -6.33 -1.48 -7.81
N ALA A 105 -7.07 -2.27 -8.59
CA ALA A 105 -8.49 -2.04 -8.84
C ALA A 105 -9.35 -2.24 -7.58
N ALA A 106 -9.07 -3.27 -6.78
CA ALA A 106 -9.78 -3.54 -5.53
C ALA A 106 -9.58 -2.45 -4.48
N VAL A 107 -8.36 -1.91 -4.35
CA VAL A 107 -8.10 -0.75 -3.49
C VAL A 107 -8.77 0.50 -4.04
N SER A 108 -8.76 0.72 -5.36
CA SER A 108 -9.51 1.85 -5.95
C SER A 108 -11.02 1.74 -5.69
N ALA A 109 -11.59 0.54 -5.69
CA ALA A 109 -12.99 0.28 -5.41
C ALA A 109 -13.34 0.38 -3.91
N ALA A 110 -12.51 -0.19 -3.03
CA ALA A 110 -12.71 -0.16 -1.58
C ALA A 110 -12.57 1.24 -0.98
N VAL A 111 -11.86 2.13 -1.69
CA VAL A 111 -11.58 3.49 -1.26
C VAL A 111 -12.56 4.52 -1.87
N ALA A 112 -13.37 4.11 -2.85
CA ALA A 112 -14.40 4.94 -3.50
C ALA A 112 -15.77 4.91 -2.80
N VAL A 113 -15.88 4.27 -1.63
CA VAL A 113 -17.11 4.14 -0.82
C VAL A 113 -17.08 5.07 0.38
#